data_AF-A0A947MTT6-F1
#
_entry.id   AF-A0A947MTT6-F1
#
_cell.length_a   1.000
_cell.length_b   1.000
_cell.length_c   1.000
_cell.angle_alpha   90.00
_cell.angle_beta   90.00
_cell.angle_gamma   90.00
#
_symmetry.space_group_name_H-M   'P 1'
#
loop_
_entity.id
_entity.type
_entity.pdbx_description
1 polymer ?
#
loop_
_entity_poly.entity_id
_entity_poly.type
_entity_poly.pdbx_seq_one_letter_code
_entity_poly.pdbx_strand_id
1 'polypeptide(L)'
;MGFENAAPSAASTAGNAAPANVQSATRPSGVGYAAQAAALKPAAETRRVDEAVSGLTNLSGPAGSNLIRTSFDDPNAAAPNDVLPFDQNGGWDATKILSKLGQADAIDATDSDGVRCVQAVSLASHVLQGPTDVFSFLGMSVMGSVLKGATMNGSQLQIQTPSPRVEAAAKVVIHVQRKILDKTATYGDLSWAQEALHALATPQDKDNEGTPATDVMSNVNPGGIGGGMYDSNAGKGPLGEGVEFRQLRPFAATVDALQEGEQLIVIQYLQWTGVQGRSGHQLIIFKTGGKTQLYDPQETDTKVQDIGAGGKGLERCFHRDANRSKWVSVAGKRRAS
;
A
#
# COMPACT_ATOMS: atom_id res chain seq x y z
N MET A 1 -8.41 57.04 -42.38
CA MET A 1 -7.08 56.40 -42.26
C MET A 1 -7.31 55.03 -41.63
N GLY A 2 -7.55 53.91 -42.30
CA GLY A 2 -7.30 53.52 -43.69
C GLY A 2 -6.03 52.68 -43.77
N PHE A 3 -6.12 51.36 -43.55
CA PHE A 3 -5.20 50.28 -43.99
C PHE A 3 -5.98 48.95 -43.81
N GLU A 4 -6.62 48.38 -44.83
CA GLU A 4 -6.12 47.59 -45.97
C GLU A 4 -5.49 46.22 -45.63
N ASN A 5 -6.08 45.21 -46.27
CA ASN A 5 -5.75 43.79 -46.32
C ASN A 5 -4.38 43.50 -46.95
N ALA A 6 -3.74 42.39 -46.56
CA ALA A 6 -3.15 41.43 -47.50
C ALA A 6 -2.72 40.12 -46.80
N ALA A 7 -3.24 39.00 -47.31
CA ALA A 7 -2.56 37.71 -47.42
C ALA A 7 -2.51 37.38 -48.93
N PRO A 8 -1.88 36.30 -49.45
CA PRO A 8 -0.88 35.36 -48.92
C PRO A 8 0.35 35.22 -49.87
N SER A 9 1.36 34.40 -49.53
CA SER A 9 2.24 33.81 -50.55
C SER A 9 2.61 32.36 -50.21
N ALA A 10 2.74 31.57 -51.28
CA ALA A 10 2.85 30.12 -51.28
C ALA A 10 4.26 29.65 -51.67
N ALA A 11 4.53 28.39 -51.31
CA ALA A 11 5.42 27.41 -51.95
C ALA A 11 6.95 27.56 -51.80
N SER A 12 7.58 26.54 -51.21
CA SER A 12 8.39 25.59 -52.01
C SER A 12 8.75 24.32 -51.23
N THR A 13 8.74 23.22 -51.97
CA THR A 13 8.98 21.81 -51.65
C THR A 13 10.46 21.41 -51.79
N ALA A 14 10.96 20.58 -50.88
CA ALA A 14 11.91 19.47 -51.08
C ALA A 14 12.28 18.97 -49.66
N GLY A 15 11.94 17.75 -49.23
CA GLY A 15 12.34 16.49 -49.84
C GLY A 15 13.53 15.95 -49.05
N ASN A 16 13.31 15.04 -48.10
CA ASN A 16 14.30 14.03 -47.71
C ASN A 16 13.68 12.88 -46.90
N ALA A 17 13.71 11.72 -47.55
CA ALA A 17 13.92 10.37 -47.05
C ALA A 17 13.38 9.97 -45.66
N ALA A 18 12.36 9.12 -45.70
CA ALA A 18 12.05 8.18 -44.63
C ALA A 18 13.10 7.07 -44.55
N PRO A 19 13.42 6.58 -43.35
CA PRO A 19 13.67 5.17 -43.15
C PRO A 19 12.49 4.52 -42.42
N ALA A 20 11.90 3.55 -43.11
CA ALA A 20 11.08 2.51 -42.52
C ALA A 20 11.96 1.63 -41.63
N ASN A 21 11.61 1.49 -40.35
CA ASN A 21 11.61 0.20 -39.63
C ASN A 21 10.97 0.37 -38.26
N VAL A 22 9.63 0.37 -38.21
CA VAL A 22 8.91 0.10 -36.95
C VAL A 22 8.81 -1.41 -36.85
N GLN A 23 9.84 -2.03 -36.28
CA GLN A 23 9.67 -3.37 -35.71
C GLN A 23 8.66 -3.24 -34.57
N SER A 24 7.47 -3.77 -34.81
CA SER A 24 6.48 -4.02 -33.78
C SER A 24 7.10 -4.97 -32.76
N ALA A 25 7.59 -4.41 -31.65
CA ALA A 25 7.97 -5.19 -30.48
C ALA A 25 6.67 -5.74 -29.87
N THR A 26 6.33 -6.96 -30.25
CA THR A 26 5.39 -7.82 -29.55
C THR A 26 5.79 -7.83 -28.08
N ARG A 27 4.99 -7.19 -27.22
CA ARG A 27 5.13 -7.33 -25.76
C ARG A 27 5.15 -8.83 -25.45
N PRO A 28 6.13 -9.35 -24.70
CA PRO A 28 6.07 -10.72 -24.23
C PRO A 28 4.87 -10.82 -23.28
N SER A 29 3.86 -11.55 -23.75
CA SER A 29 2.72 -12.01 -22.98
C SER A 29 3.18 -12.76 -21.75
N GLY A 30 2.44 -12.61 -20.66
CA GLY A 30 2.78 -13.13 -19.34
C GLY A 30 2.82 -14.66 -19.30
N VAL A 31 4.01 -15.21 -19.50
CA VAL A 31 4.29 -16.64 -19.31
C VAL A 31 5.44 -16.73 -18.32
N GLY A 32 5.12 -16.93 -17.04
CA GLY A 32 6.14 -17.14 -16.02
C GLY A 32 5.58 -17.48 -14.63
N TYR A 33 4.55 -16.75 -14.17
CA TYR A 33 4.03 -16.95 -12.81
C TYR A 33 2.89 -17.98 -12.70
N ALA A 34 2.15 -18.24 -13.78
CA ALA A 34 1.09 -19.26 -13.79
C ALA A 34 1.64 -20.71 -13.67
N ALA A 35 2.90 -20.95 -14.07
CA ALA A 35 3.49 -22.29 -14.06
C ALA A 35 3.90 -22.77 -12.66
N GLN A 36 4.19 -21.87 -11.71
CA GLN A 36 4.44 -22.24 -10.31
C GLN A 36 3.16 -22.54 -9.52
N ALA A 37 2.01 -22.02 -9.96
CA ALA A 37 0.72 -22.30 -9.32
C ALA A 37 0.12 -23.68 -9.71
N ALA A 38 0.54 -24.26 -10.83
CA ALA A 38 -0.07 -25.47 -11.40
C ALA A 38 0.41 -26.80 -10.80
N ALA A 39 1.44 -26.81 -9.94
CA ALA A 39 2.03 -28.05 -9.39
C ALA A 39 1.49 -28.47 -8.01
N LEU A 40 0.54 -27.74 -7.41
CA LEU A 40 -0.08 -28.08 -6.12
C LEU A 40 -1.55 -28.46 -6.33
N LYS A 41 -1.85 -29.76 -6.24
CA LYS A 41 -3.23 -30.28 -6.24
C LYS A 41 -3.99 -29.73 -5.01
N PRO A 42 -5.25 -29.26 -5.15
CA PRO A 42 -5.95 -28.57 -4.08
C PRO A 42 -6.66 -29.57 -3.16
N ALA A 43 -6.24 -29.64 -1.90
CA ALA A 43 -7.24 -29.53 -0.85
C ALA A 43 -7.34 -28.03 -0.57
N ALA A 44 -8.52 -27.43 -0.73
CA ALA A 44 -8.74 -26.07 -0.25
C ALA A 44 -8.40 -26.08 1.24
N GLU A 45 -7.28 -25.47 1.61
CA GLU A 45 -6.85 -25.40 2.99
C GLU A 45 -7.78 -24.39 3.68
N THR A 46 -8.94 -24.86 4.15
CA THR A 46 -9.92 -24.03 4.88
C THR A 46 -9.42 -23.65 6.26
N ARG A 47 -8.33 -24.29 6.72
CA ARG A 47 -7.70 -24.02 8.01
C ARG A 47 -7.30 -22.54 8.13
N ARG A 48 -7.36 -22.05 9.36
CA ARG A 48 -6.95 -20.69 9.70
C ARG A 48 -5.42 -20.61 9.75
N VAL A 49 -4.85 -19.40 9.65
CA VAL A 49 -3.38 -19.20 9.69
C VAL A 49 -2.75 -19.81 10.95
N ASP A 50 -3.40 -19.65 12.11
CA ASP A 50 -2.98 -20.20 13.41
C ASP A 50 -2.97 -21.74 13.45
N GLU A 51 -3.68 -22.40 12.54
CA GLU A 51 -3.76 -23.85 12.43
C GLU A 51 -2.88 -24.41 11.29
N ALA A 52 -2.65 -23.60 10.26
CA ALA A 52 -1.99 -24.02 9.02
C ALA A 52 -0.49 -23.69 9.01
N VAL A 53 -0.07 -22.60 9.67
CA VAL A 53 1.30 -22.10 9.58
C VAL A 53 2.11 -22.48 10.82
N SER A 54 3.07 -23.39 10.63
CA SER A 54 4.04 -23.75 11.66
C SER A 54 4.97 -22.59 12.00
N GLY A 55 5.30 -22.42 13.28
CA GLY A 55 6.28 -21.42 13.74
C GLY A 55 5.73 -20.00 13.85
N LEU A 56 4.40 -19.84 13.89
CA LEU A 56 3.73 -18.54 14.01
C LEU A 56 4.12 -17.76 15.27
N THR A 57 4.53 -18.46 16.32
CA THR A 57 5.11 -17.88 17.54
C THR A 57 6.39 -17.06 17.30
N ASN A 58 7.04 -17.23 16.14
CA ASN A 58 8.19 -16.42 15.74
C ASN A 58 7.79 -15.06 15.14
N LEU A 59 6.49 -14.85 14.83
CA LEU A 59 5.97 -13.56 14.38
C LEU A 59 5.53 -12.70 15.55
N SER A 60 4.97 -13.31 16.58
CA SER A 60 4.63 -12.63 17.82
C SER A 60 5.91 -12.11 18.49
N GLY A 61 5.93 -10.84 18.88
CA GLY A 61 6.99 -10.27 19.72
C GLY A 61 7.20 -11.11 20.98
N PRO A 62 8.38 -11.05 21.62
CA PRO A 62 8.69 -11.86 22.79
C PRO A 62 7.60 -11.69 23.86
N ALA A 63 7.10 -12.81 24.40
CA ALA A 63 6.10 -12.79 25.47
C ALA A 63 6.58 -11.90 26.63
N GLY A 64 5.82 -10.84 26.93
CA GLY A 64 6.20 -9.85 27.94
C GLY A 64 6.92 -8.61 27.41
N SER A 65 7.02 -8.41 26.09
CA SER A 65 7.23 -7.07 25.56
C SER A 65 6.07 -6.20 26.04
N ASN A 66 6.37 -5.18 26.85
CA ASN A 66 5.45 -4.09 27.19
C ASN A 66 5.16 -3.24 25.95
N LEU A 67 4.81 -3.87 24.82
CA LEU A 67 3.94 -3.25 23.84
C LEU A 67 2.75 -2.80 24.67
N ILE A 68 2.58 -1.49 24.76
CA ILE A 68 1.42 -0.91 25.40
C ILE A 68 0.27 -1.34 24.50
N ARG A 69 -0.25 -2.56 24.72
CA ARG A 69 -1.50 -3.07 24.15
C ARG A 69 -2.53 -2.02 24.49
N THR A 70 -2.65 -1.04 23.63
CA THR A 70 -3.84 -0.24 23.55
C THR A 70 -4.79 -1.22 22.93
N SER A 71 -5.47 -2.01 23.78
CA SER A 71 -6.64 -2.75 23.37
C SER A 71 -7.62 -1.69 22.87
N PHE A 72 -7.42 -1.27 21.62
CA PHE A 72 -8.43 -0.59 20.86
C PHE A 72 -9.40 -1.71 20.57
N ASP A 73 -10.28 -1.95 21.54
CA ASP A 73 -11.51 -2.68 21.31
C ASP A 73 -12.19 -1.92 20.17
N ASP A 74 -11.98 -2.40 18.96
CA ASP A 74 -12.66 -1.91 17.78
C ASP A 74 -13.94 -2.74 17.66
N PRO A 75 -15.08 -2.23 18.14
CA PRO A 75 -16.34 -2.97 18.09
C PRO A 75 -16.80 -3.23 16.64
N ASN A 76 -16.17 -2.59 15.66
CA ASN A 76 -16.47 -2.72 14.24
C ASN A 76 -15.43 -3.57 13.48
N ALA A 77 -14.43 -4.13 14.17
CA ALA A 77 -13.49 -5.06 13.56
C ALA A 77 -14.25 -6.26 12.97
N ALA A 78 -13.83 -6.68 11.76
CA ALA A 78 -14.38 -7.90 11.17
C ALA A 78 -14.04 -9.11 12.04
N ALA A 79 -14.96 -10.08 12.11
CA ALA A 79 -14.62 -11.37 12.69
C ALA A 79 -13.49 -12.01 11.85
N PRO A 80 -12.46 -12.63 12.46
CA PRO A 80 -11.32 -13.19 11.71
C PRO A 80 -11.70 -14.22 10.65
N ASN A 81 -12.84 -14.90 10.84
CA ASN A 81 -13.34 -15.95 9.95
C ASN A 81 -14.30 -15.45 8.88
N ASP A 82 -14.65 -14.16 8.87
CA ASP A 82 -15.48 -13.58 7.81
C ASP A 82 -14.73 -13.67 6.48
N VAL A 83 -15.32 -14.35 5.50
CA VAL A 83 -14.76 -14.47 4.15
C VAL A 83 -14.78 -13.10 3.45
N LEU A 84 -13.71 -12.80 2.70
CA LEU A 84 -13.63 -11.57 1.91
C LEU A 84 -14.74 -11.54 0.84
N PRO A 85 -15.28 -10.35 0.50
CA PRO A 85 -16.38 -10.21 -0.44
C PRO A 85 -15.93 -10.37 -1.91
N PHE A 86 -15.51 -11.57 -2.29
CA PHE A 86 -15.18 -11.91 -3.68
C PHE A 86 -16.42 -11.83 -4.58
N ASP A 87 -16.24 -11.33 -5.80
CA ASP A 87 -17.28 -11.33 -6.83
C ASP A 87 -17.17 -12.54 -7.76
N GLN A 88 -18.19 -12.71 -8.62
CA GLN A 88 -18.27 -13.81 -9.58
C GLN A 88 -17.17 -13.75 -10.66
N ASN A 89 -16.67 -12.56 -10.97
CA ASN A 89 -15.64 -12.33 -11.99
C ASN A 89 -14.22 -12.52 -11.45
N GLY A 90 -14.07 -12.78 -10.15
CA GLY A 90 -12.76 -12.94 -9.50
C GLY A 90 -12.15 -11.64 -9.00
N GLY A 91 -12.92 -10.55 -8.96
CA GLY A 91 -12.62 -9.36 -8.16
C GLY A 91 -13.12 -9.50 -6.71
N TRP A 92 -13.10 -8.40 -5.96
CA TRP A 92 -13.74 -8.27 -4.66
C TRP A 92 -14.25 -6.84 -4.44
N ASP A 93 -15.11 -6.64 -3.45
CA ASP A 93 -15.50 -5.31 -2.99
C ASP A 93 -14.43 -4.72 -2.07
N ALA A 94 -13.51 -3.96 -2.68
CA ALA A 94 -12.39 -3.36 -1.96
C ALA A 94 -12.83 -2.37 -0.87
N THR A 95 -13.85 -1.53 -1.15
CA THR A 95 -14.35 -0.55 -0.17
C THR A 95 -14.94 -1.25 1.05
N LYS A 96 -15.66 -2.36 0.86
CA LYS A 96 -16.17 -3.20 1.97
C LYS A 96 -15.08 -3.92 2.75
N ILE A 97 -13.99 -4.30 2.09
CA ILE A 97 -12.81 -4.82 2.79
C ILE A 97 -12.21 -3.72 3.66
N LEU A 98 -11.88 -2.57 3.07
CA LEU A 98 -11.22 -1.47 3.78
C LEU A 98 -12.09 -0.82 4.86
N SER A 99 -13.42 -0.91 4.78
CA SER A 99 -14.28 -0.40 5.85
C SER A 99 -14.14 -1.19 7.16
N LYS A 100 -13.62 -2.43 7.10
CA LYS A 100 -13.44 -3.29 8.28
C LYS A 100 -11.98 -3.70 8.56
N LEU A 101 -11.13 -3.73 7.54
CA LEU A 101 -9.70 -4.02 7.69
C LEU A 101 -8.97 -2.77 8.17
N GLY A 102 -8.34 -2.81 9.35
CA GLY A 102 -7.50 -1.74 9.87
C GLY A 102 -6.27 -2.30 10.56
N GLN A 103 -5.61 -1.49 11.40
CA GLN A 103 -4.48 -1.95 12.21
C GLN A 103 -4.90 -2.56 13.55
N ALA A 104 -6.10 -2.23 14.05
CA ALA A 104 -6.72 -2.92 15.16
C ALA A 104 -7.59 -4.04 14.58
N ASP A 105 -7.46 -5.25 15.13
CA ASP A 105 -8.21 -6.41 14.69
C ASP A 105 -8.53 -7.32 15.89
N ALA A 106 -9.39 -8.32 15.66
CA ALA A 106 -9.87 -9.21 16.71
C ALA A 106 -8.92 -10.39 17.00
N ILE A 107 -7.64 -10.30 16.62
CA ILE A 107 -6.65 -11.37 16.79
C ILE A 107 -5.54 -10.87 17.72
N ASP A 108 -5.55 -11.35 18.97
CA ASP A 108 -4.58 -10.99 20.02
C ASP A 108 -3.10 -11.13 19.62
N ALA A 109 -2.81 -12.04 18.69
CA ALA A 109 -1.46 -12.34 18.23
C ALA A 109 -0.96 -11.38 17.14
N THR A 110 -1.88 -10.68 16.47
CA THR A 110 -1.56 -9.67 15.46
C THR A 110 -1.88 -8.27 15.90
N ASP A 111 -2.58 -8.07 17.03
CA ASP A 111 -2.78 -6.76 17.64
C ASP A 111 -1.44 -6.16 18.13
N SER A 112 -0.66 -5.68 17.17
CA SER A 112 0.55 -4.89 17.36
C SER A 112 0.16 -3.45 17.04
N ASP A 113 0.28 -2.60 18.05
CA ASP A 113 -0.26 -1.23 18.20
C ASP A 113 -0.07 -0.29 16.97
N GLY A 114 0.11 1.02 17.18
CA GLY A 114 0.36 2.00 16.09
C GLY A 114 1.60 1.77 15.20
N VAL A 115 2.18 0.57 15.20
CA VAL A 115 3.42 0.19 14.51
C VAL A 115 3.19 -0.36 13.10
N ARG A 116 1.98 -0.87 12.79
CA ARG A 116 1.63 -1.47 11.48
C ARG A 116 0.98 -0.52 10.48
N CYS A 117 0.84 0.76 10.79
CA CYS A 117 0.14 1.72 9.92
C CYS A 117 0.69 1.73 8.49
N VAL A 118 2.01 1.62 8.31
CA VAL A 118 2.65 1.50 6.99
C VAL A 118 2.22 0.22 6.26
N GLN A 119 2.21 -0.93 6.94
CA GLN A 119 1.83 -2.21 6.33
C GLN A 119 0.33 -2.28 6.03
N ALA A 120 -0.51 -1.74 6.92
CA ALA A 120 -1.95 -1.63 6.71
C ALA A 120 -2.26 -0.78 5.48
N VAL A 121 -1.61 0.39 5.34
CA VAL A 121 -1.71 1.23 4.12
C VAL A 121 -1.14 0.53 2.90
N SER A 122 0.00 -0.15 3.03
CA SER A 122 0.61 -0.84 1.89
C SER A 122 -0.32 -1.92 1.34
N LEU A 123 -0.83 -2.80 2.22
CA LEU A 123 -1.79 -3.84 1.82
C LEU A 123 -3.08 -3.23 1.28
N ALA A 124 -3.65 -2.22 1.95
CA ALA A 124 -4.88 -1.57 1.52
C ALA A 124 -4.78 -0.95 0.11
N SER A 125 -3.62 -0.38 -0.22
CA SER A 125 -3.35 0.21 -1.53
C SER A 125 -3.46 -0.79 -2.69
N HIS A 126 -3.10 -2.05 -2.42
CA HIS A 126 -3.24 -3.18 -3.34
C HIS A 126 -4.63 -3.83 -3.27
N VAL A 127 -5.29 -3.83 -2.09
CA VAL A 127 -6.69 -4.28 -1.97
C VAL A 127 -7.61 -3.48 -2.90
N LEU A 128 -7.37 -2.17 -3.05
CA LEU A 128 -8.09 -1.29 -3.99
C LEU A 128 -7.95 -1.69 -5.46
N GLN A 129 -7.04 -2.59 -5.79
CA GLN A 129 -6.75 -3.01 -7.17
C GLN A 129 -7.14 -4.46 -7.42
N GLY A 130 -7.60 -5.13 -6.37
CA GLY A 130 -8.17 -6.46 -6.44
C GLY A 130 -7.24 -7.59 -6.02
N PRO A 131 -7.78 -8.83 -6.04
CA PRO A 131 -7.09 -10.03 -5.55
C PRO A 131 -5.73 -10.29 -6.21
N THR A 132 -5.62 -10.08 -7.52
CA THR A 132 -4.40 -10.36 -8.28
C THR A 132 -3.26 -9.40 -7.92
N ASP A 133 -3.60 -8.14 -7.63
CA ASP A 133 -2.61 -7.13 -7.22
C ASP A 133 -2.09 -7.44 -5.82
N VAL A 134 -2.98 -7.79 -4.87
CA VAL A 134 -2.58 -8.24 -3.52
C VAL A 134 -1.72 -9.50 -3.60
N PHE A 135 -2.11 -10.50 -4.40
CA PHE A 135 -1.31 -11.71 -4.60
C PHE A 135 0.11 -11.35 -5.06
N SER A 136 0.24 -10.50 -6.08
CA SER A 136 1.53 -10.13 -6.64
C SER A 136 2.38 -9.32 -5.66
N PHE A 137 1.75 -8.34 -5.00
CA PHE A 137 2.37 -7.51 -3.96
C PHE A 137 2.98 -8.36 -2.84
N LEU A 138 2.18 -9.27 -2.29
CA LEU A 138 2.59 -10.18 -1.22
C LEU A 138 3.82 -11.02 -1.63
N GLY A 139 3.81 -11.60 -2.82
CA GLY A 139 4.94 -12.38 -3.34
C GLY A 139 6.20 -11.53 -3.54
N MET A 140 6.05 -10.31 -4.05
CA MET A 140 7.15 -9.37 -4.23
C MET A 140 7.73 -8.91 -2.90
N SER A 141 6.93 -8.74 -1.85
CA SER A 141 7.40 -8.41 -0.50
C SER A 141 8.28 -9.51 0.10
N VAL A 142 7.90 -10.78 -0.08
CA VAL A 142 8.74 -11.92 0.33
C VAL A 142 10.05 -11.93 -0.44
N MET A 143 10.00 -11.79 -1.78
CA MET A 143 11.20 -11.76 -2.62
C MET A 143 12.13 -10.59 -2.25
N GLY A 144 11.55 -9.40 -2.03
CA GLY A 144 12.29 -8.21 -1.62
C GLY A 144 13.01 -8.40 -0.29
N SER A 145 12.38 -9.06 0.69
CA SER A 145 13.01 -9.38 1.99
C SER A 145 14.20 -10.34 1.81
N VAL A 146 14.05 -11.40 1.01
CA VAL A 146 15.14 -12.34 0.70
C VAL A 146 16.31 -11.64 0.00
N LEU A 147 16.03 -10.75 -0.96
CA LEU A 147 17.06 -10.03 -1.71
C LEU A 147 17.75 -8.92 -0.89
N LYS A 148 17.09 -8.33 0.12
CA LYS A 148 17.74 -7.37 1.04
C LYS A 148 18.89 -8.03 1.83
N GLY A 149 18.78 -9.32 2.13
CA GLY A 149 19.85 -10.10 2.76
C GLY A 149 20.93 -10.57 1.77
N ALA A 150 20.79 -10.27 0.47
CA ALA A 150 21.74 -10.72 -0.53
C ALA A 150 22.95 -9.78 -0.62
N THR A 151 24.15 -10.35 -0.59
CA THR A 151 25.41 -9.63 -0.77
C THR A 151 26.15 -10.17 -1.99
N MET A 152 27.00 -9.32 -2.60
CA MET A 152 27.91 -9.77 -3.67
C MET A 152 29.24 -10.18 -3.06
N ASN A 153 29.65 -11.42 -3.25
CA ASN A 153 31.01 -11.88 -2.99
C ASN A 153 31.72 -12.11 -4.33
N GLY A 154 32.48 -11.10 -4.77
CA GLY A 154 32.97 -11.04 -6.15
C GLY A 154 31.80 -10.94 -7.13
N SER A 155 31.68 -11.91 -8.05
CA SER A 155 30.59 -12.01 -9.02
C SER A 155 29.45 -12.95 -8.60
N GLN A 156 29.53 -13.55 -7.39
CA GLN A 156 28.51 -14.46 -6.89
C GLN A 156 27.57 -13.75 -5.92
N LEU A 157 26.27 -13.88 -6.17
CA LEU A 157 25.23 -13.46 -5.24
C LEU A 157 25.17 -14.47 -4.08
N GLN A 158 25.41 -14.00 -2.86
CA GLN A 158 25.23 -14.77 -1.63
C GLN A 158 23.94 -14.31 -0.96
N ILE A 159 22.95 -15.19 -0.87
CA ILE A 159 21.70 -14.92 -0.15
C ILE A 159 21.88 -15.39 1.29
N GLN A 160 21.71 -14.49 2.25
CA GLN A 160 21.70 -14.87 3.67
C GLN A 160 20.52 -15.80 3.97
N THR A 161 20.75 -16.81 4.80
CA THR A 161 19.68 -17.64 5.34
C THR A 161 18.70 -16.75 6.12
N PRO A 162 17.39 -16.77 5.79
CA PRO A 162 16.40 -15.98 6.52
C PRO A 162 16.37 -16.35 8.01
N SER A 163 16.04 -15.38 8.86
CA SER A 163 15.76 -15.67 10.27
C SER A 163 14.47 -16.50 10.41
N PRO A 164 14.27 -17.22 11.52
CA PRO A 164 13.02 -17.95 11.76
C PRO A 164 11.76 -17.09 11.68
N ARG A 165 11.87 -15.81 12.00
CA ARG A 165 10.80 -14.82 11.90
C ARG A 165 10.45 -14.50 10.44
N VAL A 166 11.45 -14.22 9.61
CA VAL A 166 11.25 -13.98 8.17
C VAL A 166 10.70 -15.23 7.49
N GLU A 167 11.15 -16.42 7.90
CA GLU A 167 10.62 -17.70 7.39
C GLU A 167 9.14 -17.89 7.75
N ALA A 168 8.75 -17.63 9.01
CA ALA A 168 7.35 -17.68 9.43
C ALA A 168 6.50 -16.67 8.66
N ALA A 169 7.00 -15.45 8.44
CA ALA A 169 6.31 -14.40 7.69
C ALA A 169 6.08 -14.83 6.24
N ALA A 170 7.11 -15.39 5.59
CA ALA A 170 7.00 -15.92 4.24
C ALA A 170 5.95 -17.04 4.14
N LYS A 171 5.87 -17.94 5.13
CA LYS A 171 4.83 -19.00 5.18
C LYS A 171 3.43 -18.43 5.31
N VAL A 172 3.22 -17.43 6.18
CA VAL A 172 1.94 -16.71 6.27
C VAL A 172 1.57 -16.10 4.93
N VAL A 173 2.50 -15.37 4.31
CA VAL A 173 2.25 -14.72 3.01
C VAL A 173 1.85 -15.75 1.94
N ILE A 174 2.58 -16.86 1.83
CA ILE A 174 2.27 -17.92 0.85
C ILE A 174 0.90 -18.55 1.11
N HIS A 175 0.55 -18.77 2.39
CA HIS A 175 -0.76 -19.29 2.77
C HIS A 175 -1.88 -18.32 2.36
N VAL A 176 -1.74 -17.03 2.68
CA VAL A 176 -2.72 -15.99 2.32
C VAL A 176 -2.84 -15.85 0.80
N GLN A 177 -1.72 -15.86 0.07
CA GLN A 177 -1.71 -15.87 -1.39
C GLN A 177 -2.54 -17.04 -1.95
N ARG A 178 -2.39 -18.24 -1.37
CA ARG A 178 -3.17 -19.40 -1.80
C ARG A 178 -4.66 -19.23 -1.54
N LYS A 179 -5.04 -18.75 -0.35
CA LYS A 179 -6.42 -18.45 0.02
C LYS A 179 -7.05 -17.42 -0.90
N ILE A 180 -6.30 -16.40 -1.33
CA ILE A 180 -6.75 -15.38 -2.29
C ILE A 180 -7.02 -16.03 -3.66
N LEU A 181 -6.10 -16.84 -4.18
CA LEU A 181 -6.30 -17.57 -5.45
C LEU A 181 -7.51 -18.50 -5.40
N ASP A 182 -7.69 -19.19 -4.28
CA ASP A 182 -8.80 -20.12 -4.07
C ASP A 182 -10.11 -19.38 -3.69
N LYS A 183 -10.11 -18.05 -3.59
CA LYS A 183 -11.26 -17.20 -3.17
C LYS A 183 -11.86 -17.59 -1.82
N THR A 184 -11.02 -18.04 -0.89
CA THR A 184 -11.40 -18.46 0.46
C THR A 184 -10.72 -17.64 1.56
N ALA A 185 -9.99 -16.59 1.16
CA ALA A 185 -9.37 -15.67 2.12
C ALA A 185 -10.39 -14.99 3.01
N THR A 186 -10.01 -14.76 4.26
CA THR A 186 -10.81 -14.08 5.29
C THR A 186 -10.18 -12.75 5.71
N TYR A 187 -10.89 -11.98 6.54
CA TYR A 187 -10.30 -10.80 7.19
C TYR A 187 -9.10 -11.17 8.08
N GLY A 188 -9.15 -12.31 8.78
CA GLY A 188 -8.03 -12.78 9.58
C GLY A 188 -6.79 -13.11 8.75
N ASP A 189 -6.97 -13.64 7.54
CA ASP A 189 -5.86 -13.85 6.59
C ASP A 189 -5.18 -12.51 6.22
N LEU A 190 -5.96 -11.44 6.02
CA LEU A 190 -5.40 -10.11 5.73
C LEU A 190 -4.73 -9.47 6.96
N SER A 191 -5.26 -9.65 8.17
CA SER A 191 -4.59 -9.22 9.42
C SER A 191 -3.24 -9.90 9.61
N TRP A 192 -3.18 -11.22 9.41
CA TRP A 192 -1.92 -11.96 9.44
C TRP A 192 -0.96 -11.53 8.32
N ALA A 193 -1.47 -11.17 7.15
CA ALA A 193 -0.64 -10.62 6.08
C ALA A 193 -0.02 -9.27 6.47
N GLN A 194 -0.74 -8.39 7.17
CA GLN A 194 -0.17 -7.13 7.68
C GLN A 194 0.98 -7.38 8.67
N GLU A 195 0.79 -8.32 9.61
CA GLU A 195 1.83 -8.72 10.56
C GLU A 195 3.05 -9.35 9.85
N ALA A 196 2.81 -10.23 8.88
CA ALA A 196 3.89 -10.82 8.10
C ALA A 196 4.65 -9.77 7.28
N LEU A 197 3.95 -8.81 6.66
CA LEU A 197 4.59 -7.69 5.96
C LEU A 197 5.45 -6.85 6.91
N HIS A 198 5.04 -6.69 8.17
CA HIS A 198 5.81 -5.97 9.17
C HIS A 198 7.10 -6.72 9.48
N ALA A 199 7.00 -8.02 9.76
CA ALA A 199 8.17 -8.89 9.99
C ALA A 199 9.12 -8.97 8.79
N LEU A 200 8.63 -8.84 7.56
CA LEU A 200 9.46 -8.82 6.33
C LEU A 200 10.17 -7.47 6.11
N ALA A 201 9.59 -6.38 6.60
CA ALA A 201 10.08 -5.02 6.41
C ALA A 201 11.01 -4.55 7.55
N THR A 202 10.75 -5.00 8.77
CA THR A 202 11.39 -4.52 10.00
C THR A 202 12.43 -5.52 10.51
N PRO A 203 13.67 -5.07 10.84
CA PRO A 203 14.64 -5.91 11.55
C PRO A 203 14.08 -6.45 12.88
N GLN A 204 14.50 -7.65 13.28
CA GLN A 204 13.97 -8.31 14.47
C GLN A 204 14.20 -7.52 15.78
N ASP A 205 15.25 -6.72 15.85
CA ASP A 205 15.57 -5.85 17.00
C ASP A 205 14.72 -4.57 17.07
N LYS A 206 13.91 -4.30 16.04
CA LYS A 206 13.05 -3.11 15.93
C LYS A 206 11.56 -3.45 15.92
N ASP A 207 11.21 -4.61 16.46
CA ASP A 207 9.85 -5.13 16.36
C ASP A 207 8.79 -4.26 17.05
N ASN A 208 9.19 -3.55 18.10
CA ASN A 208 8.32 -2.64 18.84
C ASN A 208 8.36 -1.21 18.28
N GLU A 209 9.12 -0.98 17.21
CA GLU A 209 9.20 0.31 16.54
C GLU A 209 8.27 0.28 15.32
N GLY A 210 7.42 1.30 15.19
CA GLY A 210 6.67 1.50 13.96
C GLY A 210 7.62 1.67 12.78
N THR A 211 7.23 1.16 11.61
CA THR A 211 7.95 1.48 10.38
C THR A 211 7.96 3.00 10.19
N PRO A 212 9.12 3.64 9.96
CA PRO A 212 9.16 5.08 9.75
C PRO A 212 8.18 5.51 8.66
N ALA A 213 7.39 6.54 8.94
CA ALA A 213 6.37 7.05 8.02
C ALA A 213 6.91 7.32 6.60
N THR A 214 8.17 7.72 6.51
CA THR A 214 8.89 8.00 5.26
C THR A 214 9.13 6.77 4.40
N ASP A 215 9.05 5.57 4.97
CA ASP A 215 9.34 4.32 4.29
C ASP A 215 8.08 3.72 3.64
N VAL A 216 6.93 4.39 3.75
CA VAL A 216 5.67 3.90 3.14
C VAL A 216 5.84 3.66 1.63
N MET A 217 6.61 4.48 0.93
CA MET A 217 6.79 4.35 -0.52
C MET A 217 7.63 3.14 -0.94
N SER A 218 8.57 2.70 -0.09
CA SER A 218 9.32 1.46 -0.34
C SER A 218 8.48 0.23 -0.01
N ASN A 219 7.49 0.37 0.86
CA ASN A 219 6.56 -0.71 1.22
C ASN A 219 5.43 -0.86 0.20
N VAL A 220 4.83 0.22 -0.35
CA VAL A 220 3.80 0.10 -1.42
C VAL A 220 4.39 -0.28 -2.79
N ASN A 221 5.72 -0.27 -2.94
CA ASN A 221 6.41 -0.66 -4.17
C ASN A 221 7.56 -1.65 -3.88
N PRO A 222 7.29 -2.89 -3.42
CA PRO A 222 8.34 -3.79 -2.94
C PRO A 222 9.26 -4.38 -4.03
N GLY A 223 9.24 -3.89 -5.28
CA GLY A 223 10.03 -4.42 -6.39
C GLY A 223 10.81 -3.36 -7.17
N GLY A 224 12.12 -3.32 -6.96
CA GLY A 224 13.05 -2.34 -7.56
C GLY A 224 13.43 -2.54 -9.04
N ILE A 225 12.75 -3.42 -9.79
CA ILE A 225 13.07 -3.66 -11.20
C ILE A 225 11.76 -3.64 -12.00
N GLY A 226 11.38 -2.46 -12.51
CA GLY A 226 10.21 -2.32 -13.40
C GLY A 226 9.24 -1.16 -13.16
N GLY A 227 9.64 -0.11 -12.43
CA GLY A 227 8.80 1.08 -12.19
C GLY A 227 7.71 0.80 -11.14
N GLY A 228 7.75 1.52 -10.02
CA GLY A 228 6.70 1.42 -8.99
C GLY A 228 5.33 1.81 -9.56
N MET A 229 4.26 1.16 -9.07
CA MET A 229 2.88 1.52 -9.42
C MET A 229 2.53 2.93 -8.95
N TYR A 230 3.22 3.41 -7.92
CA TYR A 230 3.13 4.77 -7.44
C TYR A 230 4.27 5.62 -7.98
N ASP A 231 3.90 6.76 -8.56
CA ASP A 231 4.82 7.85 -8.83
C ASP A 231 5.16 8.53 -7.50
N SER A 232 6.34 8.22 -6.95
CA SER A 232 6.87 8.88 -5.76
C SER A 232 7.33 10.31 -6.03
N ASN A 233 7.37 10.75 -7.30
CA ASN A 233 7.64 12.12 -7.69
C ASN A 233 6.36 12.95 -7.87
N ALA A 234 5.19 12.32 -8.01
CA ALA A 234 3.91 13.03 -8.01
C ALA A 234 3.64 13.74 -6.67
N GLY A 235 4.30 13.27 -5.61
CA GLY A 235 4.32 13.92 -4.31
C GLY A 235 5.49 14.88 -4.15
N LYS A 236 6.40 15.12 -5.10
CA LYS A 236 7.61 15.92 -4.84
C LYS A 236 7.47 17.36 -5.30
N GLY A 237 7.82 18.31 -4.44
CA GLY A 237 8.13 19.68 -4.86
C GLY A 237 9.39 19.71 -5.74
N PRO A 238 9.77 20.87 -6.31
CA PRO A 238 10.95 21.00 -7.18
C PRO A 238 12.30 20.56 -6.54
N LEU A 239 12.33 20.34 -5.22
CA LEU A 239 13.50 19.87 -4.46
C LEU A 239 13.48 18.37 -4.12
N GLY A 240 12.46 17.62 -4.55
CA GLY A 240 12.41 16.18 -4.33
C GLY A 240 11.84 15.71 -2.99
N GLU A 241 11.34 16.65 -2.16
CA GLU A 241 10.64 16.37 -0.90
C GLU A 241 9.12 16.32 -1.13
N GLY A 242 8.42 15.48 -0.36
CA GLY A 242 6.96 15.40 -0.33
C GLY A 242 6.30 16.79 -0.27
N VAL A 243 5.29 17.08 -1.09
CA VAL A 243 4.55 18.35 -1.10
C VAL A 243 3.77 18.38 0.21
N GLU A 244 4.28 19.18 1.14
CA GLU A 244 3.62 19.41 2.41
C GLU A 244 2.49 20.42 2.24
N PHE A 245 1.31 20.04 2.69
CA PHE A 245 0.16 20.92 2.77
C PHE A 245 -0.09 21.25 4.23
N ARG A 246 0.10 22.52 4.59
CA ARG A 246 -0.17 23.05 5.94
C ARG A 246 -1.58 23.64 6.09
N GLN A 247 -2.34 23.65 4.99
CA GLN A 247 -3.68 24.20 4.91
C GLN A 247 -4.58 23.27 4.11
N LEU A 248 -5.85 23.21 4.49
CA LEU A 248 -6.85 22.35 3.87
C LEU A 248 -7.07 22.68 2.38
N ARG A 249 -7.27 23.95 2.04
CA ARG A 249 -7.66 24.37 0.68
C ARG A 249 -6.73 23.88 -0.45
N PRO A 250 -5.40 24.06 -0.40
CA PRO A 250 -4.53 23.56 -1.47
C PRO A 250 -4.50 22.02 -1.55
N PHE A 251 -4.65 21.33 -0.42
CA PHE A 251 -4.73 19.87 -0.40
C PHE A 251 -6.05 19.37 -0.98
N ALA A 252 -7.16 19.99 -0.58
CA ALA A 252 -8.49 19.70 -1.10
C ALA A 252 -8.55 19.79 -2.63
N ALA A 253 -7.91 20.80 -3.23
CA ALA A 253 -7.81 20.91 -4.69
C ALA A 253 -7.08 19.72 -5.33
N THR A 254 -6.05 19.19 -4.66
CA THR A 254 -5.33 17.98 -5.12
C THR A 254 -6.21 16.74 -5.05
N VAL A 255 -7.01 16.64 -3.98
CA VAL A 255 -7.95 15.53 -3.74
C VAL A 255 -9.13 15.58 -4.72
N ASP A 256 -9.72 16.75 -4.94
CA ASP A 256 -10.82 16.97 -5.88
C ASP A 256 -10.42 16.65 -7.33
N ALA A 257 -9.13 16.81 -7.66
CA ALA A 257 -8.58 16.52 -8.98
C ALA A 257 -8.37 15.01 -9.26
N LEU A 258 -8.57 14.14 -8.26
CA LEU A 258 -8.45 12.70 -8.47
C LEU A 258 -9.45 12.19 -9.50
N GLN A 259 -8.95 11.36 -10.40
CA GLN A 259 -9.74 10.61 -11.38
C GLN A 259 -10.13 9.25 -10.81
N GLU A 260 -11.18 8.66 -11.39
CA GLU A 260 -11.63 7.30 -11.04
C GLU A 260 -10.47 6.30 -11.11
N GLY A 261 -10.29 5.48 -10.07
CA GLY A 261 -9.19 4.52 -9.96
C GLY A 261 -7.85 5.09 -9.49
N GLU A 262 -7.71 6.42 -9.34
CA GLU A 262 -6.51 7.04 -8.78
C GLU A 262 -6.46 6.95 -7.25
N GLN A 263 -5.23 6.95 -6.73
CA GLN A 263 -4.95 6.90 -5.29
C GLN A 263 -3.82 7.86 -4.90
N LEU A 264 -3.90 8.41 -3.69
CA LEU A 264 -2.83 9.14 -3.01
C LEU A 264 -2.45 8.39 -1.74
N ILE A 265 -1.15 8.16 -1.57
CA ILE A 265 -0.59 7.78 -0.28
C ILE A 265 -0.25 9.08 0.45
N VAL A 266 -0.84 9.26 1.63
CA VAL A 266 -0.76 10.51 2.40
C VAL A 266 -0.15 10.20 3.76
N ILE A 267 0.76 11.05 4.22
CA ILE A 267 1.29 11.03 5.58
C ILE A 267 0.70 12.24 6.32
N GLN A 268 -0.11 11.99 7.36
CA GLN A 268 -0.49 13.00 8.33
C GLN A 268 0.61 13.11 9.39
N TYR A 269 1.20 14.29 9.51
CA TYR A 269 2.15 14.60 10.57
C TYR A 269 1.44 15.24 11.76
N LEU A 270 1.88 14.89 12.96
CA LEU A 270 1.53 15.51 14.23
C LEU A 270 2.80 15.97 14.95
N GLN A 271 2.83 17.23 15.38
CA GLN A 271 3.89 17.79 16.20
C GLN A 271 3.29 18.49 17.42
N TRP A 272 3.77 18.12 18.60
CA TRP A 272 3.41 18.75 19.87
C TRP A 272 4.35 19.91 20.20
N THR A 273 3.80 21.00 20.72
CA THR A 273 4.60 22.15 21.16
C THR A 273 5.54 21.73 22.28
N GLY A 274 6.84 22.01 22.12
CA GLY A 274 7.86 21.69 23.12
C GLY A 274 8.40 20.25 23.09
N VAL A 275 7.89 19.38 22.22
CA VAL A 275 8.42 18.02 22.01
C VAL A 275 9.28 17.99 20.76
N GLN A 276 10.50 17.44 20.85
CA GLN A 276 11.34 17.22 19.68
C GLN A 276 10.83 16.04 18.86
N GLY A 277 10.71 16.23 17.54
CA GLY A 277 10.25 15.21 16.60
C GLY A 277 8.82 15.42 16.10
N ARG A 278 8.41 14.58 15.15
CA ARG A 278 7.06 14.51 14.60
C ARG A 278 6.63 13.05 14.52
N SER A 279 5.37 12.77 14.82
CA SER A 279 4.76 11.47 14.54
C SER A 279 4.08 11.52 13.18
N GLY A 280 4.19 10.45 12.39
CA GLY A 280 3.59 10.34 11.06
C GLY A 280 2.63 9.17 11.00
N HIS A 281 1.40 9.44 10.56
CA HIS A 281 0.34 8.45 10.34
C HIS A 281 0.04 8.32 8.85
N GLN A 282 -0.11 7.11 8.32
CA GLN A 282 -0.32 6.88 6.89
C GLN A 282 -1.80 6.68 6.59
N LEU A 283 -2.24 7.27 5.48
CA LEU A 283 -3.60 7.28 5.00
C LEU A 283 -3.62 7.01 3.50
N ILE A 284 -4.77 6.59 2.97
CA ILE A 284 -5.02 6.52 1.53
C ILE A 284 -6.20 7.41 1.19
N ILE A 285 -6.06 8.25 0.17
CA ILE A 285 -7.20 8.90 -0.46
C ILE A 285 -7.36 8.31 -1.85
N PHE A 286 -8.54 7.81 -2.19
CA PHE A 286 -8.79 7.14 -3.46
C PHE A 286 -10.14 7.53 -4.03
N LYS A 287 -10.31 7.34 -5.34
CA LYS A 287 -11.59 7.57 -6.02
C LYS A 287 -12.12 6.29 -6.65
N THR A 288 -13.31 5.89 -6.23
CA THR A 288 -13.99 4.69 -6.74
C THR A 288 -15.51 4.89 -6.75
N GLY A 289 -16.18 4.36 -7.77
CA GLY A 289 -17.62 4.53 -7.95
C GLY A 289 -18.05 5.99 -8.02
N GLY A 290 -17.20 6.88 -8.54
CA GLY A 290 -17.45 8.32 -8.59
C GLY A 290 -17.35 9.05 -7.24
N LYS A 291 -16.99 8.34 -6.16
CA LYS A 291 -16.79 8.92 -4.83
C LYS A 291 -15.32 9.01 -4.49
N THR A 292 -14.91 10.13 -3.91
CA THR A 292 -13.60 10.25 -3.27
C THR A 292 -13.72 9.81 -1.82
N GLN A 293 -12.82 8.96 -1.35
CA GLN A 293 -12.87 8.38 -0.01
C GLN A 293 -11.50 8.44 0.67
N LEU A 294 -11.50 8.59 1.99
CA LEU A 294 -10.34 8.50 2.87
C LEU A 294 -10.36 7.15 3.57
N TYR A 295 -9.31 6.36 3.41
CA TYR A 295 -9.02 5.22 4.26
C TYR A 295 -8.02 5.59 5.36
N ASP A 296 -8.41 5.31 6.59
CA ASP A 296 -7.62 5.50 7.81
C ASP A 296 -7.61 4.20 8.62
N PRO A 297 -6.48 3.46 8.68
CA PRO A 297 -6.43 2.18 9.36
C PRO A 297 -6.53 2.29 10.89
N GLN A 298 -6.40 3.50 11.47
CA GLN A 298 -6.48 3.74 12.92
C GLN A 298 -7.88 4.03 13.43
N GLU A 299 -8.83 4.33 12.54
CA GLU A 299 -10.19 4.66 12.95
C GLU A 299 -10.95 3.41 13.39
N THR A 300 -11.59 3.48 14.55
CA THR A 300 -12.39 2.39 15.14
C THR A 300 -13.84 2.44 14.66
N ASP A 301 -14.39 3.62 14.40
CA ASP A 301 -15.80 3.74 14.00
C ASP A 301 -15.98 3.42 12.52
N THR A 302 -15.24 4.12 11.68
CA THR A 302 -15.28 3.94 10.23
C THR A 302 -13.92 4.23 9.63
N LYS A 303 -13.34 3.17 9.08
CA LYS A 303 -12.04 3.19 8.41
C LYS A 303 -12.10 3.86 7.05
N VAL A 304 -13.28 3.94 6.43
CA VAL A 304 -13.48 4.56 5.11
C VAL A 304 -14.54 5.64 5.18
N GLN A 305 -14.14 6.87 4.84
CA GLN A 305 -14.99 8.06 4.96
C GLN A 305 -15.12 8.74 3.60
N ASP A 306 -16.34 9.09 3.20
CA ASP A 306 -16.58 9.86 1.97
C ASP A 306 -16.03 11.29 2.14
N ILE A 307 -15.23 11.74 1.17
CA ILE A 307 -14.73 13.11 1.07
C ILE A 307 -15.64 13.87 0.10
N GLY A 308 -16.28 14.92 0.60
CA GLY A 308 -17.06 15.84 -0.21
C GLY A 308 -16.20 16.87 -0.95
N ALA A 309 -16.82 17.56 -1.92
CA ALA A 309 -16.17 18.63 -2.68
C ALA A 309 -15.53 19.69 -1.78
N GLY A 310 -14.39 20.24 -2.20
CA GLY A 310 -13.63 21.20 -1.42
C GLY A 310 -12.94 20.58 -0.20
N GLY A 311 -12.81 19.25 -0.16
CA GLY A 311 -12.16 18.51 0.92
C GLY A 311 -12.99 18.37 2.19
N LYS A 312 -14.33 18.47 2.10
CA LYS A 312 -15.22 18.23 3.25
C LYS A 312 -14.99 16.81 3.78
N GLY A 313 -14.65 16.67 5.05
CA GLY A 313 -14.23 15.40 5.68
C GLY A 313 -12.72 15.29 5.90
N LEU A 314 -11.92 16.19 5.32
CA LEU A 314 -10.46 16.24 5.53
C LEU A 314 -10.05 17.21 6.66
N GLU A 315 -10.99 17.87 7.32
CA GLU A 315 -10.69 18.85 8.38
C GLU A 315 -9.87 18.21 9.50
N ARG A 316 -10.15 16.95 9.85
CA ARG A 316 -9.37 16.18 10.83
C ARG A 316 -7.90 16.00 10.46
N CYS A 317 -7.57 16.10 9.17
CA CYS A 317 -6.21 16.06 8.67
C CYS A 317 -5.41 17.32 9.02
N PHE A 318 -6.10 18.42 9.34
CA PHE A 318 -5.54 19.73 9.63
C PHE A 318 -6.09 20.24 10.96
N HIS A 319 -5.28 20.11 12.02
CA HIS A 319 -5.61 20.63 13.33
C HIS A 319 -4.47 21.49 13.82
N ARG A 320 -4.74 22.71 14.26
CA ARG A 320 -3.73 23.58 14.87
C ARG A 320 -4.32 24.25 16.09
N ASP A 321 -3.70 24.02 17.23
CA ASP A 321 -3.95 24.75 18.47
C ASP A 321 -2.62 25.16 19.11
N ALA A 322 -2.66 25.74 20.32
CA ALA A 322 -1.45 26.19 21.04
C ALA A 322 -0.48 25.03 21.38
N ASN A 323 -0.99 23.80 21.44
CA ASN A 323 -0.27 22.63 21.97
C ASN A 323 0.13 21.64 20.87
N ARG A 324 -0.49 21.70 19.69
CA ARG A 324 -0.17 20.78 18.58
C ARG A 324 -0.50 21.35 17.20
N SER A 325 0.25 20.89 16.21
CA SER A 325 0.01 21.13 14.78
C SER A 325 -0.07 19.81 14.03
N LYS A 326 -1.08 19.69 13.15
CA LYS A 326 -1.20 18.65 12.14
C LYS A 326 -1.12 19.23 10.74
N TRP A 327 -0.47 18.50 9.85
CA TRP A 327 -0.41 18.81 8.42
C TRP A 327 -0.26 17.50 7.65
N VAL A 328 -0.39 17.55 6.32
CA VAL A 328 -0.25 16.36 5.49
C VAL A 328 0.87 16.53 4.47
N SER A 329 1.40 15.41 4.01
CA SER A 329 2.29 15.32 2.86
C SER A 329 1.80 14.22 1.94
N VAL A 330 1.84 14.46 0.63
CA VAL A 330 1.57 13.40 -0.36
C VAL A 330 2.87 12.65 -0.61
N ALA A 331 2.92 11.38 -0.22
CA ALA A 331 4.09 10.52 -0.38
C ALA A 331 4.17 9.92 -1.79
N GLY A 332 3.03 9.66 -2.41
CA GLY A 332 2.98 9.14 -3.78
C GLY A 332 1.57 9.16 -4.36
N LYS A 333 1.50 9.10 -5.69
CA LYS A 333 0.24 8.97 -6.43
C LYS A 333 0.29 7.76 -7.35
N ARG A 334 -0.78 6.96 -7.35
CA ARG A 334 -1.03 5.96 -8.37
C ARG A 334 -2.05 6.49 -9.35
N ARG A 335 -1.74 6.38 -10.64
CA ARG A 335 -2.67 6.73 -11.73
C ARG A 335 -3.61 5.56 -12.00
N ALA A 336 -4.77 5.85 -12.57
CA ALA A 336 -5.66 4.83 -13.09
C ALA A 336 -4.95 3.98 -14.15
N SER A 337 -5.13 2.66 -14.09
CA SER A 337 -4.61 1.68 -15.06
C SER A 337 -5.38 1.67 -16.36
#